data_AF-A0A3M6UMF7-F1
#
_entry.id   AF-A0A3M6UMF7-F1
#
_cell.length_a   1.000
_cell.length_b   1.000
_cell.length_c   1.000
_cell.angle_alpha   90.00
_cell.angle_beta   90.00
_cell.angle_gamma   90.00
#
_symmetry.space_group_name_H-M   'P 1'
#
loop_
_entity.id
_entity.type
_entity.pdbx_description
1 polymer ?
#
loop_
_entity_poly.entity_id
_entity_poly.type
_entity_poly.pdbx_seq_one_letter_code
_entity_poly.pdbx_strand_id
1 'polypeptide(L)'
;MVVPKQLVEKALVEVHDGVGFAHLGEMKSLMKIKARFRRPATTKEVYCYFDQCLTCAKCKPRAKPRAPLWSFTSGNPMQRIHIDIVAPLPRSRRGNRYIFTVQCSFTKGAEVFPMSNQRATTSAKVLLRNWICRFGVPESIYSHESRIFGSKIFSEICQLLSINKTRTTTYHPEGNDLVENLHKALRSMLKAIVEDNPATWDEHVDFCVMAYRTSVDSSTGHNQFELMFGREMRIPLDVMVGGAEDNECSYTDFVAVELHKLHNT
;
A
#
# COMPACT_ATOMS: atom_id res chain seq x y z
N MET A 1 27.04 32.24 19.24
CA MET A 1 28.38 31.74 19.62
C MET A 1 28.72 30.58 18.68
N VAL A 2 29.63 30.80 17.75
CA VAL A 2 30.02 29.81 16.72
C VAL A 2 30.97 28.82 17.37
N VAL A 3 30.63 27.53 17.36
CA VAL A 3 31.46 26.49 17.97
C VAL A 3 32.61 26.13 17.01
N PRO A 4 33.87 26.17 17.46
CA PRO A 4 35.04 25.72 16.69
C PRO A 4 34.88 24.30 16.13
N LYS A 5 35.35 24.07 14.89
CA LYS A 5 35.32 22.74 14.24
C LYS A 5 35.91 21.61 15.10
N GLN A 6 36.96 21.91 15.84
CA GLN A 6 37.63 20.99 16.76
C GLN A 6 36.70 20.44 17.86
N LEU A 7 35.69 21.20 18.27
CA LEU A 7 34.69 20.74 19.25
C LEU A 7 33.63 19.84 18.62
N VAL A 8 33.36 20.01 17.32
CA VAL A 8 32.44 19.15 16.57
C VAL A 8 33.05 17.75 16.39
N GLU A 9 34.34 17.68 16.05
CA GLU A 9 35.06 16.41 15.94
C GLU A 9 35.11 15.66 17.28
N LYS A 10 35.44 16.35 18.38
CA LYS A 10 35.40 15.75 19.72
C LYS A 10 34.00 15.27 20.11
N ALA A 11 32.96 16.01 19.73
CA ALA A 11 31.59 15.59 19.98
C ALA A 11 31.19 14.36 19.14
N LEU A 12 31.72 14.22 17.91
CA LEU A 12 31.50 13.04 17.08
C LEU A 12 32.17 11.80 17.68
N VAL A 13 33.42 11.93 18.14
CA VAL A 13 34.14 10.88 18.87
C VAL A 13 33.35 10.46 20.11
N GLU A 14 32.92 11.41 20.93
CA GLU A 14 32.20 11.09 22.18
C GLU A 14 30.83 10.44 21.92
N VAL A 15 30.05 10.94 20.95
CA VAL A 15 28.71 10.43 20.65
C VAL A 15 28.75 9.09 19.91
N HIS A 16 29.83 8.80 19.18
CA HIS A 16 29.98 7.57 18.41
C HIS A 16 30.78 6.49 19.15
N ASP A 17 32.00 6.83 19.59
CA ASP A 17 32.98 5.91 20.18
C ASP A 17 32.93 5.89 21.71
N GLY A 18 32.25 6.86 22.33
CA GLY A 18 32.07 6.91 23.77
C GLY A 18 31.37 5.66 24.32
N VAL A 19 31.86 5.18 25.47
CA VAL A 19 31.36 3.96 26.15
C VAL A 19 29.85 4.02 26.42
N GLY A 20 29.31 5.21 26.63
CA GLY A 20 27.86 5.43 26.85
C GLY A 20 26.99 5.32 25.58
N PHE A 21 27.57 5.25 24.38
CA PHE A 21 26.82 5.34 23.12
C PHE A 21 27.12 4.22 22.11
N ALA A 22 28.15 3.40 22.33
CA ALA A 22 28.35 2.09 21.69
C ALA A 22 28.07 2.06 20.17
N HIS A 23 28.66 2.97 19.41
CA HIS A 23 28.46 3.08 17.95
C HIS A 23 26.98 3.26 17.55
N LEU A 24 26.24 4.11 18.26
CA LEU A 24 24.83 4.41 18.00
C LEU A 24 24.59 4.80 16.52
N GLY A 25 23.48 4.36 15.94
CA GLY A 25 23.15 4.60 14.54
C GLY A 25 23.15 6.08 14.14
N GLU A 26 23.62 6.34 12.92
CA GLU A 26 23.88 7.66 12.36
C GLU A 26 22.78 8.71 12.60
N MET A 27 21.53 8.40 12.26
CA MET A 27 20.42 9.34 12.41
C MET A 27 20.18 9.75 13.88
N LYS A 28 20.35 8.81 14.80
CA LYS A 28 20.21 9.06 16.25
C LYS A 28 21.35 9.92 16.76
N SER A 29 22.57 9.72 16.26
CA SER A 29 23.75 10.51 16.60
C SER A 29 23.65 11.94 16.04
N LEU A 30 23.17 12.10 14.81
CA LEU A 30 22.92 13.40 14.19
C LEU A 30 21.86 14.20 14.96
N MET A 31 20.76 13.58 15.39
CA MET A 31 19.72 14.24 16.19
C MET A 31 20.27 14.72 17.55
N LYS A 32 21.12 13.93 18.20
CA LYS A 32 21.75 14.31 19.48
C LYS A 32 22.71 15.48 19.34
N ILE A 33 23.50 15.52 18.26
CA ILE A 33 24.39 16.64 17.95
C ILE A 33 23.57 17.89 17.61
N LYS A 34 22.52 17.76 16.79
CA LYS A 34 21.60 18.86 16.45
C LYS A 34 20.91 19.47 17.66
N ALA A 35 20.55 18.66 18.65
CA ALA A 35 19.90 19.15 19.87
C ALA A 35 20.82 19.98 20.79
N ARG A 36 22.15 19.85 20.67
CA ARG A 36 23.12 20.42 21.63
C ARG A 36 24.00 21.53 21.04
N PHE A 37 24.07 21.65 19.72
CA PHE A 37 24.90 22.63 19.04
C PHE A 37 24.05 23.58 18.18
N ARG A 38 24.22 24.89 18.41
CA ARG A 38 23.52 25.95 17.65
C ARG A 38 23.97 26.04 16.18
N ARG A 39 25.21 25.62 15.90
CA ARG A 39 25.70 25.23 14.57
C ARG A 39 26.04 23.75 14.63
N PRO A 40 25.09 22.85 14.31
CA PRO A 40 25.37 21.43 14.34
C PRO A 40 26.36 21.04 13.24
N ALA A 41 27.03 19.90 13.41
CA ALA A 41 27.73 19.24 12.32
C ALA A 41 26.80 19.18 11.10
N THR A 42 27.33 19.51 9.93
CA THR A 42 26.59 19.26 8.71
C THR A 42 26.34 17.77 8.61
N THR A 43 25.17 17.40 8.10
CA THR A 43 24.80 16.00 7.85
C THR A 43 25.99 15.25 7.22
N LYS A 44 26.63 15.87 6.21
CA LYS A 44 27.83 15.37 5.52
C LYS A 44 29.03 15.07 6.42
N GLU A 45 29.35 15.93 7.39
CA GLU A 45 30.47 15.71 8.32
C GLU A 45 30.23 14.48 9.22
N VAL A 46 28.97 14.26 9.63
CA VAL A 46 28.58 13.05 10.39
C VAL A 46 28.68 11.81 9.51
N TYR A 47 28.14 11.86 8.29
CA TYR A 47 28.23 10.76 7.32
C TYR A 47 29.69 10.36 7.05
N CYS A 48 30.58 11.33 6.79
CA CYS A 48 32.00 11.05 6.55
C CYS A 48 32.70 10.39 7.74
N TYR A 49 32.40 10.82 8.98
CA TYR A 49 32.97 10.22 10.18
C TYR A 49 32.51 8.76 10.37
N PHE A 50 31.22 8.50 10.15
CA PHE A 50 30.62 7.18 10.34
C PHE A 50 31.02 6.19 9.26
N ASP A 51 31.22 6.65 8.02
CA ASP A 51 31.67 5.82 6.89
C ASP A 51 33.11 5.30 7.08
N GLN A 52 33.92 6.04 7.85
CA GLN A 52 35.31 5.70 8.18
C GLN A 52 35.44 4.77 9.40
N CYS A 53 34.33 4.49 10.12
CA CYS A 53 34.37 3.64 11.31
C CYS A 53 34.48 2.14 10.94
N LEU A 54 35.66 1.57 11.17
CA LEU A 54 35.95 0.16 10.91
C LEU A 54 35.08 -0.80 11.74
N THR A 55 34.74 -0.43 12.99
CA THR A 55 33.88 -1.23 13.86
C THR A 55 32.45 -1.30 13.31
N CYS A 56 31.90 -0.18 12.83
CA CYS A 56 30.59 -0.16 12.19
C CYS A 56 30.59 -0.92 10.87
N ALA A 57 31.63 -0.76 10.05
CA ALA A 57 31.76 -1.47 8.78
C ALA A 57 31.81 -3.00 8.95
N LYS A 58 32.41 -3.49 10.05
CA LYS A 58 32.51 -4.92 10.36
C LYS A 58 31.23 -5.50 10.98
N CYS A 59 30.56 -4.74 11.85
CA CYS A 59 29.46 -5.26 12.67
C CYS A 59 28.06 -4.93 12.13
N LYS A 60 27.92 -3.92 11.26
CA LYS A 60 26.63 -3.53 10.67
C LYS A 60 26.66 -3.80 9.17
N PRO A 61 26.01 -4.85 8.66
CA PRO A 61 25.94 -5.07 7.23
C PRO A 61 25.30 -3.84 6.57
N ARG A 62 26.02 -3.21 5.64
CA ARG A 62 25.46 -2.13 4.82
C ARG A 62 24.21 -2.68 4.14
N ALA A 63 23.09 -1.98 4.31
CA ALA A 63 21.89 -2.29 3.55
C ALA A 63 22.30 -2.27 2.07
N LYS A 64 22.16 -3.41 1.38
CA LYS A 64 22.42 -3.45 -0.07
C LYS A 64 21.56 -2.36 -0.71
N PRO A 65 22.11 -1.51 -1.59
CA PRO A 65 21.29 -0.60 -2.36
C PRO A 65 20.23 -1.45 -3.06
N ARG A 66 18.97 -1.29 -2.65
CA ARG A 66 17.85 -1.87 -3.39
C ARG A 66 17.87 -1.14 -4.73
N ALA A 67 17.88 -1.90 -5.83
CA ALA A 67 17.69 -1.32 -7.14
C ALA A 67 16.45 -0.41 -7.09
N PRO A 68 16.45 0.75 -7.78
CA PRO A 68 15.24 1.54 -7.93
C PRO A 68 14.13 0.59 -8.39
N LEU A 69 13.07 0.48 -7.60
CA LEU A 69 11.89 -0.25 -8.02
C LEU A 69 11.37 0.50 -9.26
N TRP A 70 11.35 -0.19 -10.39
CA TRP A 70 10.72 0.35 -11.58
C TRP A 70 9.24 0.40 -11.30
N SER A 71 8.74 1.59 -11.01
CA SER A 71 7.33 1.77 -10.70
C SER A 71 6.52 1.52 -11.94
N PHE A 72 5.70 0.48 -11.91
CA PHE A 72 4.67 0.31 -12.92
C PHE A 72 3.51 1.21 -12.53
N THR A 73 3.69 2.52 -12.69
CA THR A 73 2.63 3.49 -12.49
C THR A 73 1.58 3.24 -13.57
N SER A 74 0.39 2.82 -13.14
CA SER A 74 -0.77 2.94 -14.02
C SER A 74 -1.04 4.44 -14.18
N GLY A 75 -1.25 4.91 -15.41
CA GLY A 75 -1.48 6.33 -15.67
C GLY A 75 -2.87 6.77 -15.25
N ASN A 76 -3.85 5.87 -15.21
CA ASN A 76 -5.25 6.22 -14.99
C ASN A 76 -5.97 5.26 -14.01
N PRO A 77 -7.03 5.73 -13.33
CA PRO A 77 -7.96 4.85 -12.61
C PRO A 77 -8.45 3.71 -13.49
N MET A 78 -8.55 2.51 -12.91
CA MET A 78 -9.08 1.28 -13.54
C MET A 78 -8.32 0.76 -14.77
N GLN A 79 -7.25 1.45 -15.22
CA GLN A 79 -6.40 1.02 -16.33
C GLN A 79 -5.78 -0.35 -16.07
N ARG A 80 -5.30 -0.57 -14.84
CA ARG A 80 -4.77 -1.84 -14.37
C ARG A 80 -5.44 -2.23 -13.06
N ILE A 81 -5.74 -3.52 -12.95
CA ILE A 81 -6.27 -4.13 -11.73
C ILE A 81 -5.44 -5.33 -11.31
N HIS A 82 -5.32 -5.51 -10.00
CA HIS A 82 -4.74 -6.68 -9.36
C HIS A 82 -5.88 -7.56 -8.88
N ILE A 83 -5.85 -8.84 -9.21
CA ILE A 83 -6.80 -9.83 -8.73
C ILE A 83 -6.10 -10.91 -7.93
N ASP A 84 -6.67 -11.25 -6.78
CA ASP A 84 -6.16 -12.32 -5.94
C ASP A 84 -7.26 -12.96 -5.08
N ILE A 85 -6.96 -14.07 -4.41
CA ILE A 85 -7.87 -14.78 -3.52
C ILE A 85 -7.26 -14.92 -2.13
N VAL A 86 -7.97 -14.42 -1.11
CA VAL A 86 -7.65 -14.70 0.30
C VAL A 86 -8.24 -16.06 0.67
N ALA A 87 -7.39 -17.00 1.08
CA ALA A 87 -7.79 -18.35 1.44
C ALA A 87 -6.78 -19.08 2.34
N PRO A 88 -7.19 -20.17 3.00
CA PRO A 88 -8.57 -20.51 3.34
C PRO A 88 -9.05 -19.72 4.59
N LEU A 89 -10.33 -19.33 4.61
CA LEU A 89 -10.99 -18.77 5.78
C LEU A 89 -11.87 -19.84 6.47
N PRO A 90 -12.25 -19.66 7.75
CA PRO A 90 -13.30 -20.44 8.39
C PRO A 90 -14.57 -20.44 7.53
N ARG A 91 -15.30 -21.55 7.51
CA ARG A 91 -16.55 -21.61 6.76
C ARG A 91 -17.58 -20.70 7.42
N SER A 92 -18.09 -19.74 6.67
CA SER A 92 -19.15 -18.85 7.15
C SER A 92 -20.50 -19.58 7.23
N ARG A 93 -21.47 -18.96 7.91
CA ARG A 93 -22.87 -19.44 7.95
C ARG A 93 -23.49 -19.56 6.55
N ARG A 94 -23.11 -18.67 5.62
CA ARG A 94 -23.57 -18.70 4.21
C ARG A 94 -22.75 -19.66 3.34
N GLY A 95 -21.79 -20.38 3.93
CA GLY A 95 -20.97 -21.37 3.24
C GLY A 95 -19.78 -20.80 2.46
N ASN A 96 -19.41 -19.54 2.69
CA ASN A 96 -18.24 -18.91 2.08
C ASN A 96 -16.95 -19.36 2.78
N ARG A 97 -15.86 -19.46 2.01
CA ARG A 97 -14.53 -19.89 2.50
C ARG A 97 -13.35 -19.14 1.88
N TYR A 98 -13.63 -18.28 0.91
CA TYR A 98 -12.66 -17.58 0.09
C TYR A 98 -13.13 -16.13 -0.08
N ILE A 99 -12.20 -15.20 -0.24
CA ILE A 99 -12.51 -13.83 -0.66
C ILE A 99 -11.78 -13.57 -1.97
N PHE A 100 -12.53 -13.26 -3.02
CA PHE A 100 -11.96 -12.71 -4.26
C PHE A 100 -11.68 -11.23 -4.05
N THR A 101 -10.47 -10.77 -4.35
CA THR A 101 -10.05 -9.38 -4.20
C THR A 101 -9.74 -8.81 -5.57
N VAL A 102 -10.20 -7.59 -5.83
CA VAL A 102 -9.87 -6.80 -7.02
C VAL A 102 -9.43 -5.42 -6.56
N GLN A 103 -8.26 -4.97 -6.98
CA GLN A 103 -7.70 -3.70 -6.56
C GLN A 103 -7.15 -2.91 -7.73
N CYS A 104 -7.51 -1.64 -7.83
CA CYS A 104 -6.96 -0.74 -8.86
C CYS A 104 -5.51 -0.36 -8.50
N SER A 105 -4.59 -0.48 -9.46
CA SER A 105 -3.18 -0.12 -9.26
C SER A 105 -2.97 1.37 -9.02
N PHE A 106 -3.79 2.23 -9.64
CA PHE A 106 -3.67 3.69 -9.57
C PHE A 106 -4.24 4.23 -8.26
N THR A 107 -5.55 4.09 -8.07
CA THR A 107 -6.26 4.67 -6.91
C THR A 107 -6.05 3.88 -5.61
N LYS A 108 -5.44 2.69 -5.70
CA LYS A 108 -5.35 1.69 -4.63
C LYS A 108 -6.71 1.17 -4.14
N GLY A 109 -7.82 1.61 -4.77
CA GLY A 109 -9.17 1.22 -4.42
C GLY A 109 -9.45 -0.25 -4.63
N ALA A 110 -9.97 -0.89 -3.59
CA ALA A 110 -10.24 -2.33 -3.56
C ALA A 110 -11.74 -2.65 -3.46
N GLU A 111 -12.13 -3.73 -4.11
CA GLU A 111 -13.42 -4.42 -3.94
C GLU A 111 -13.15 -5.88 -3.58
N VAL A 112 -13.98 -6.45 -2.72
CA VAL A 112 -13.81 -7.83 -2.29
C VAL A 112 -15.13 -8.58 -2.29
N PHE A 113 -15.08 -9.88 -2.59
CA PHE A 113 -16.28 -10.69 -2.80
C PHE A 113 -16.13 -12.05 -2.13
N PRO A 114 -16.95 -12.37 -1.12
CA PRO A 114 -17.01 -13.72 -0.55
C PRO A 114 -17.38 -14.77 -1.60
N MET A 115 -16.71 -15.92 -1.54
CA MET A 115 -16.98 -17.05 -2.42
C MET A 115 -16.99 -18.37 -1.63
N SER A 116 -17.88 -19.28 -2.01
CA SER A 116 -17.96 -20.64 -1.48
C SER A 116 -16.87 -21.57 -2.03
N ASN A 117 -16.34 -21.26 -3.21
CA ASN A 117 -15.32 -22.06 -3.88
C ASN A 117 -14.41 -21.17 -4.74
N GLN A 118 -13.22 -21.68 -5.02
CA GLN A 118 -12.20 -21.01 -5.84
C GLN A 118 -12.21 -21.48 -7.30
N ARG A 119 -13.35 -21.91 -7.86
CA ARG A 119 -13.38 -22.36 -9.27
C ARG A 119 -13.16 -21.17 -10.21
N ALA A 120 -12.49 -21.42 -11.33
CA ALA A 120 -12.27 -20.42 -12.37
C ALA A 120 -13.57 -19.81 -12.91
N THR A 121 -14.60 -20.64 -13.13
CA THR A 121 -15.93 -20.16 -13.56
C THR A 121 -16.57 -19.21 -12.55
N THR A 122 -16.45 -19.51 -11.25
CA THR A 122 -16.98 -18.67 -10.17
C THR A 122 -16.26 -17.32 -10.14
N SER A 123 -14.92 -17.35 -10.13
CA SER A 123 -14.08 -16.15 -10.07
C SER A 123 -14.27 -15.26 -11.31
N ALA A 124 -14.37 -15.87 -12.50
CA ALA A 124 -14.68 -15.17 -13.74
C ALA A 124 -16.03 -14.46 -13.71
N LYS A 125 -17.09 -15.13 -13.22
CA LYS A 125 -18.42 -14.52 -13.07
C LYS A 125 -18.41 -13.36 -12.08
N VAL A 126 -17.67 -13.50 -10.98
CA VAL A 126 -17.50 -12.43 -9.98
C VAL A 126 -16.81 -11.23 -10.62
N LEU A 127 -15.68 -11.42 -11.31
CA LEU A 127 -14.95 -10.36 -11.98
C LEU A 127 -15.82 -9.64 -13.03
N LEU A 128 -16.49 -10.40 -13.89
CA LEU A 128 -17.33 -9.83 -14.95
C LEU A 128 -18.47 -8.99 -14.37
N ARG A 129 -19.28 -9.57 -13.47
CA ARG A 129 -20.49 -8.93 -12.96
C ARG A 129 -20.19 -7.77 -12.00
N ASN A 130 -19.23 -7.96 -11.12
CA ASN A 130 -19.02 -7.03 -10.01
C ASN A 130 -17.91 -6.02 -10.27
N TRP A 131 -17.07 -6.24 -11.28
CA TRP A 131 -16.06 -5.25 -11.68
C TRP A 131 -16.31 -4.74 -13.09
N ILE A 132 -16.17 -5.60 -14.09
CA ILE A 132 -16.15 -5.17 -15.50
C ILE A 132 -17.46 -4.47 -15.90
N CYS A 133 -18.62 -5.00 -15.51
CA CYS A 133 -19.91 -4.37 -15.78
C CYS A 133 -20.15 -3.04 -15.03
N ARG A 134 -19.39 -2.77 -13.96
CA ARG A 134 -19.60 -1.60 -13.08
C ARG A 134 -18.58 -0.49 -13.32
N PHE A 135 -17.35 -0.87 -13.60
CA PHE A 135 -16.17 0.00 -13.69
C PHE A 135 -15.56 0.05 -15.09
N GLY A 136 -15.98 -0.85 -15.99
CA GLY A 136 -15.43 -0.97 -17.33
C GLY A 136 -14.33 -2.02 -17.45
N VAL A 137 -13.86 -2.21 -18.68
CA VAL A 137 -12.82 -3.19 -19.05
C VAL A 137 -11.45 -2.56 -18.78
N PRO A 138 -10.60 -3.17 -17.93
CA PRO A 138 -9.24 -2.69 -17.72
C PRO A 138 -8.35 -3.01 -18.92
N GLU A 139 -7.32 -2.21 -19.16
CA GLU A 139 -6.29 -2.53 -20.17
C GLU A 139 -5.47 -3.74 -19.75
N SER A 140 -5.23 -3.89 -18.45
CA SER A 140 -4.44 -5.02 -17.94
C SER A 140 -4.92 -5.58 -16.61
N ILE A 141 -4.79 -6.90 -16.48
CA ILE A 141 -5.00 -7.64 -15.25
C ILE A 141 -3.68 -8.20 -14.78
N TYR A 142 -3.38 -7.97 -13.52
CA TYR A 142 -2.27 -8.59 -12.80
C TYR A 142 -2.81 -9.63 -11.83
N SER A 143 -2.22 -10.82 -11.80
CA SER A 143 -2.58 -11.87 -10.84
C SER A 143 -1.36 -12.70 -10.46
N HIS A 144 -1.26 -13.08 -9.19
CA HIS A 144 -0.31 -14.10 -8.76
C HIS A 144 -0.60 -15.44 -9.43
N GLU A 145 0.42 -16.30 -9.51
CA GLU A 145 0.32 -17.61 -10.17
C GLU A 145 -0.57 -18.58 -9.38
N SER A 146 -1.88 -18.36 -9.44
CA SER A 146 -2.88 -19.33 -9.03
C SER A 146 -3.32 -20.13 -10.25
N ARG A 147 -3.57 -21.42 -10.04
CA ARG A 147 -4.11 -22.33 -11.06
C ARG A 147 -5.43 -21.84 -11.67
N ILE A 148 -6.15 -21.00 -10.93
CA ILE A 148 -7.45 -20.43 -11.28
C ILE A 148 -7.25 -19.33 -12.32
N PHE A 149 -6.35 -18.40 -12.03
CA PHE A 149 -6.04 -17.30 -12.93
C PHE A 149 -5.38 -17.83 -14.19
N GLY A 150 -4.55 -18.88 -14.13
CA GLY A 150 -3.99 -19.55 -15.31
C GLY A 150 -4.96 -20.37 -16.18
N SER A 151 -6.25 -20.45 -15.84
CA SER A 151 -7.21 -21.31 -16.54
C SER A 151 -7.61 -20.80 -17.93
N LYS A 152 -8.05 -21.73 -18.81
CA LYS A 152 -8.59 -21.40 -20.14
C LYS A 152 -9.71 -20.38 -20.09
N ILE A 153 -10.57 -20.42 -19.07
CA ILE A 153 -11.68 -19.48 -18.90
C ILE A 153 -11.17 -18.04 -18.75
N PHE A 154 -10.17 -17.82 -17.89
CA PHE A 154 -9.60 -16.49 -17.72
C PHE A 154 -8.85 -16.02 -18.97
N SER A 155 -8.14 -16.91 -19.65
CA SER A 155 -7.50 -16.60 -20.92
C SER A 155 -8.52 -16.17 -21.99
N GLU A 156 -9.63 -16.90 -22.11
CA GLU A 156 -10.68 -16.59 -23.08
C GLU A 156 -11.35 -15.24 -22.80
N ILE A 157 -11.66 -14.96 -21.52
CA ILE A 157 -12.24 -13.66 -21.13
C ILE A 157 -11.28 -12.52 -21.43
N CYS A 158 -9.99 -12.69 -21.12
CA CYS A 158 -8.99 -11.67 -21.42
C CYS A 158 -8.87 -11.45 -22.93
N GLN A 159 -8.93 -12.51 -23.73
CA GLN A 159 -8.89 -12.41 -25.18
C GLN A 159 -10.12 -11.69 -25.74
N LEU A 160 -11.33 -12.09 -25.33
CA LEU A 160 -12.59 -11.50 -25.79
C LEU A 160 -12.70 -10.01 -25.46
N LEU A 161 -12.17 -9.61 -24.31
CA LEU A 161 -12.21 -8.24 -23.83
C LEU A 161 -10.93 -7.46 -24.16
N SER A 162 -9.99 -8.06 -24.90
CA SER A 162 -8.69 -7.44 -25.25
C SER A 162 -7.91 -6.94 -24.03
N ILE A 163 -7.99 -7.67 -22.92
CA ILE A 163 -7.27 -7.38 -21.66
C ILE A 163 -5.88 -8.01 -21.72
N ASN A 164 -4.85 -7.21 -21.50
CA ASN A 164 -3.49 -7.71 -21.34
C ASN A 164 -3.32 -8.35 -19.96
N LYS A 165 -3.20 -9.67 -19.94
CA LYS A 165 -2.96 -10.40 -18.70
C LYS A 165 -1.46 -10.56 -18.44
N THR A 166 -1.01 -9.94 -17.36
CA THR A 166 0.37 -10.02 -16.88
C THR A 166 0.47 -10.96 -15.69
N ARG A 167 1.61 -11.66 -15.58
CA ARG A 167 1.93 -12.57 -14.47
C ARG A 167 3.06 -11.99 -13.65
N THR A 168 3.11 -12.33 -12.36
CA THR A 168 4.34 -12.23 -11.57
C THR A 168 5.47 -12.99 -12.28
N THR A 169 6.50 -12.29 -12.77
CA THR A 169 7.86 -12.86 -12.71
C THR A 169 8.35 -12.72 -11.28
N THR A 170 9.27 -13.57 -10.84
CA THR A 170 9.66 -13.81 -9.44
C THR A 170 10.24 -12.59 -8.67
N TYR A 171 10.14 -11.37 -9.21
CA TYR A 171 10.73 -10.17 -8.62
C TYR A 171 9.94 -8.88 -8.99
N HIS A 172 8.68 -8.76 -8.56
CA HIS A 172 7.90 -7.52 -8.68
C HIS A 172 7.37 -7.05 -7.32
N PRO A 173 8.18 -6.33 -6.53
CA PRO A 173 7.84 -5.95 -5.16
C PRO A 173 6.58 -5.11 -5.05
N GLU A 174 6.35 -4.15 -5.95
CA GLU A 174 5.19 -3.25 -5.84
C GLU A 174 3.83 -3.93 -6.04
N GLY A 175 3.76 -4.87 -6.99
CA GLY A 175 2.52 -5.62 -7.25
C GLY A 175 2.19 -6.59 -6.13
N ASN A 176 3.22 -7.17 -5.52
CA ASN A 176 3.09 -7.98 -4.30
C ASN A 176 2.66 -7.10 -3.12
N ASP A 177 3.36 -5.99 -2.89
CA ASP A 177 3.12 -5.11 -1.74
C ASP A 177 1.69 -4.54 -1.74
N LEU A 178 1.15 -4.20 -2.91
CA LEU A 178 -0.22 -3.71 -3.05
C LEU A 178 -1.26 -4.70 -2.51
N VAL A 179 -1.21 -5.93 -3.02
CA VAL A 179 -2.16 -6.99 -2.65
C VAL A 179 -1.92 -7.46 -1.21
N GLU A 180 -0.66 -7.57 -0.79
CA GLU A 180 -0.28 -7.96 0.57
C GLU A 180 -0.79 -6.95 1.61
N ASN A 181 -0.71 -5.65 1.32
CA ASN A 181 -1.22 -4.60 2.20
C ASN A 181 -2.74 -4.70 2.37
N LEU A 182 -3.48 -4.88 1.27
CA LEU A 182 -4.93 -5.10 1.31
C LEU A 182 -5.27 -6.33 2.16
N HIS A 183 -4.61 -7.46 1.89
CA HIS A 183 -4.89 -8.71 2.60
C HIS A 183 -4.57 -8.62 4.09
N LYS A 184 -3.47 -7.94 4.44
CA LYS A 184 -3.08 -7.70 5.84
C LYS A 184 -4.12 -6.84 6.55
N ALA A 185 -4.58 -5.76 5.93
CA ALA A 185 -5.62 -4.89 6.47
C ALA A 185 -6.94 -5.65 6.67
N LEU A 186 -7.40 -6.38 5.64
CA LEU A 186 -8.62 -7.19 5.71
C LEU A 186 -8.56 -8.25 6.82
N ARG A 187 -7.46 -9.00 6.93
CA ARG A 187 -7.30 -10.00 7.99
C ARG A 187 -7.34 -9.37 9.38
N SER A 188 -6.71 -8.21 9.54
CA SER A 188 -6.71 -7.50 10.82
C SER A 188 -8.10 -7.00 11.21
N MET A 189 -8.81 -6.33 10.28
CA MET A 189 -10.16 -5.82 10.53
C MET A 189 -11.18 -6.94 10.77
N LEU A 190 -11.14 -7.99 9.95
CA LEU A 190 -12.02 -9.14 10.13
C LEU A 190 -11.77 -9.83 11.47
N LYS A 191 -10.49 -10.05 11.84
CA LYS A 191 -10.16 -10.65 13.14
C LYS A 191 -10.76 -9.85 14.31
N ALA A 192 -10.71 -8.51 14.23
CA ALA A 192 -11.27 -7.66 15.26
C ALA A 192 -12.81 -7.70 15.29
N ILE A 193 -13.49 -7.71 14.13
CA ILE A 193 -14.96 -7.62 14.09
C ILE A 193 -15.66 -8.96 14.35
N VAL A 194 -15.01 -10.09 14.05
CA VAL A 194 -15.59 -11.43 14.22
C VAL A 194 -14.93 -12.26 15.32
N GLU A 195 -14.27 -11.62 16.28
CA GLU A 195 -13.60 -12.29 17.41
C GLU A 195 -14.52 -13.29 18.11
N ASP A 196 -15.74 -12.85 18.46
CA ASP A 196 -16.72 -13.67 19.17
C ASP A 196 -17.44 -14.68 18.27
N ASN A 197 -17.50 -14.44 16.96
CA ASN A 197 -18.26 -15.26 16.03
C ASN A 197 -17.60 -15.34 14.64
N PRO A 198 -16.52 -16.13 14.49
CA PRO A 198 -15.79 -16.21 13.22
C PRO A 198 -16.64 -16.64 12.03
N ALA A 199 -17.81 -17.27 12.24
CA ALA A 199 -18.68 -17.74 11.17
C ALA A 199 -19.48 -16.62 10.46
N THR A 200 -19.43 -15.37 10.94
CA THR A 200 -20.13 -14.22 10.31
C THR A 200 -19.21 -13.30 9.51
N TRP A 201 -17.95 -13.69 9.28
CA TRP A 201 -16.97 -12.83 8.59
C TRP A 201 -17.45 -12.30 7.23
N ASP A 202 -18.25 -13.07 6.51
CA ASP A 202 -18.75 -12.71 5.18
C ASP A 202 -19.90 -11.70 5.23
N GLU A 203 -20.53 -11.52 6.38
CA GLU A 203 -21.54 -10.49 6.61
C GLU A 203 -20.90 -9.14 6.94
N HIS A 204 -19.63 -9.16 7.39
CA HIS A 204 -18.91 -7.97 7.82
C HIS A 204 -17.89 -7.46 6.80
N VAL A 205 -17.57 -8.26 5.77
CA VAL A 205 -16.50 -7.95 4.83
C VAL A 205 -16.71 -6.62 4.10
N ASP A 206 -17.96 -6.29 3.76
CA ASP A 206 -18.30 -5.07 3.04
C ASP A 206 -18.02 -3.83 3.90
N PHE A 207 -18.25 -3.90 5.21
CA PHE A 207 -17.90 -2.82 6.15
C PHE A 207 -16.39 -2.67 6.30
N CYS A 208 -15.63 -3.77 6.30
CA CYS A 208 -14.16 -3.70 6.32
C CYS A 208 -13.63 -3.01 5.06
N VAL A 209 -14.18 -3.32 3.88
CA VAL A 209 -13.77 -2.67 2.62
C VAL A 209 -14.22 -1.22 2.55
N MET A 210 -15.40 -0.89 3.08
CA MET A 210 -15.82 0.50 3.25
C MET A 210 -14.79 1.29 4.07
N ALA A 211 -14.44 0.79 5.27
CA ALA A 211 -13.46 1.43 6.14
C ALA A 211 -12.07 1.53 5.49
N TYR A 212 -11.66 0.50 4.75
CA TYR A 212 -10.39 0.52 4.01
C TYR A 212 -10.37 1.60 2.93
N ARG A 213 -11.45 1.74 2.15
CA ARG A 213 -11.53 2.72 1.05
C ARG A 213 -11.57 4.17 1.51
N THR A 214 -12.10 4.42 2.71
CA THR A 214 -12.15 5.76 3.32
C THR A 214 -10.91 6.09 4.15
N SER A 215 -9.98 5.14 4.28
CA SER A 215 -8.70 5.39 4.96
C SER A 215 -7.69 6.00 3.99
N VAL A 216 -6.87 6.93 4.49
CA VAL A 216 -5.77 7.51 3.72
C VAL A 216 -4.70 6.44 3.46
N ASP A 217 -4.37 6.23 2.20
CA ASP A 217 -3.30 5.33 1.80
C ASP A 217 -1.94 6.05 1.86
N SER A 218 -0.96 5.47 2.54
CA SER A 218 0.35 6.11 2.75
C SER A 218 1.16 6.34 1.48
N SER A 219 0.89 5.59 0.41
CA SER A 219 1.60 5.74 -0.88
C SER A 219 1.04 6.88 -1.72
N THR A 220 -0.24 7.19 -1.58
CA THR A 220 -0.90 8.26 -2.35
C THR A 220 -1.11 9.53 -1.52
N GLY A 221 -1.23 9.43 -0.20
CA GLY A 221 -1.63 10.54 0.66
C GLY A 221 -3.13 10.86 0.62
N HIS A 222 -3.92 10.11 -0.17
CA HIS A 222 -5.35 10.29 -0.34
C HIS A 222 -6.12 9.04 0.07
N ASN A 223 -7.43 9.18 0.30
CA ASN A 223 -8.28 8.01 0.47
C ASN A 223 -8.68 7.44 -0.90
N GLN A 224 -8.90 6.12 -0.93
CA GLN A 224 -9.04 5.39 -2.19
C GLN A 224 -10.37 5.69 -2.90
N PHE A 225 -11.42 5.96 -2.12
CA PHE A 225 -12.73 6.28 -2.67
C PHE A 225 -12.71 7.63 -3.39
N GLU A 226 -12.07 8.62 -2.78
CA GLU A 226 -11.86 9.94 -3.36
C GLU A 226 -11.07 9.86 -4.67
N LEU A 227 -9.98 9.10 -4.74
CA LEU A 227 -9.24 8.90 -5.99
C LEU A 227 -10.03 8.18 -7.08
N MET A 228 -11.00 7.34 -6.70
CA MET A 228 -11.82 6.57 -7.64
C MET A 228 -13.06 7.34 -8.13
N PHE A 229 -13.66 8.16 -7.26
CA PHE A 229 -14.95 8.81 -7.50
C PHE A 229 -14.91 10.33 -7.41
N GLY A 230 -13.74 10.93 -7.23
CA GLY A 230 -13.49 12.38 -7.15
C GLY A 230 -14.29 13.10 -6.07
N ARG A 231 -14.69 12.39 -5.01
CA ARG A 231 -15.41 12.93 -3.85
C ARG A 231 -15.19 12.04 -2.65
N GLU A 232 -15.34 12.58 -1.46
CA GLU A 232 -15.33 11.78 -0.24
C GLU A 232 -16.58 10.89 -0.13
N MET A 233 -16.39 9.72 0.49
CA MET A 233 -17.51 8.84 0.82
C MET A 233 -18.22 9.40 2.04
N ARG A 234 -19.53 9.63 1.93
CA ARG A 234 -20.36 9.93 3.09
C ARG A 234 -20.49 8.69 3.98
N ILE A 235 -19.96 8.75 5.19
CA ILE A 235 -19.96 7.70 6.20
C ILE A 235 -20.96 7.99 7.32
N PRO A 236 -21.29 7.01 8.20
CA PRO A 236 -22.25 7.22 9.28
C PRO A 236 -21.91 8.40 10.20
N LEU A 237 -20.62 8.71 10.39
CA LEU A 237 -20.19 9.87 11.19
C LEU A 237 -20.70 11.18 10.60
N ASP A 238 -20.67 11.34 9.27
CA ASP A 238 -21.15 12.55 8.58
C ASP A 238 -22.64 12.76 8.79
N VAL A 239 -23.41 11.67 8.88
CA VAL A 239 -24.85 11.75 9.20
C VAL A 239 -25.06 12.26 10.62
N MET A 240 -24.20 11.85 11.57
CA MET A 240 -24.30 12.27 12.97
C MET A 240 -23.93 13.74 13.17
N VAL A 241 -22.93 14.24 12.45
CA VAL A 241 -22.42 15.62 12.60
C VAL A 241 -23.10 16.65 11.70
N GLY A 242 -23.99 16.24 10.79
CA GLY A 242 -24.77 17.14 9.94
C GLY A 242 -24.24 17.34 8.51
N GLY A 243 -23.28 16.52 8.08
CA GLY A 243 -22.61 16.59 6.77
C GLY A 243 -21.36 17.48 6.79
N ALA A 244 -20.33 17.09 6.04
CA ALA A 244 -19.27 18.01 5.65
C ALA A 244 -19.85 19.02 4.66
N GLU A 245 -19.55 20.31 4.81
CA GLU A 245 -19.89 21.31 3.80
C GLU A 245 -19.24 20.90 2.48
N ASP A 246 -20.05 20.75 1.42
CA ASP A 246 -19.55 20.45 0.08
C ASP A 246 -18.65 21.62 -0.35
N ASN A 247 -17.33 21.45 -0.26
CA ASN A 247 -16.41 22.39 -0.88
C ASN A 247 -16.71 22.38 -2.40
N GLU A 248 -17.08 23.55 -2.93
CA GLU A 248 -17.35 23.79 -4.35
C GLU A 248 -16.06 23.66 -5.19
N CYS A 249 -15.46 22.47 -5.22
CA CYS A 249 -14.46 22.11 -6.22
C CYS A 249 -15.18 21.33 -7.31
N SER A 250 -15.12 21.80 -8.56
CA SER A 250 -15.64 21.02 -9.68
C SER A 250 -14.93 19.67 -9.71
N TYR A 251 -15.69 18.59 -9.89
CA TYR A 251 -15.16 17.23 -10.05
C TYR A 251 -14.01 17.16 -11.07
N THR A 252 -14.10 17.96 -12.14
CA THR A 252 -13.06 18.06 -13.18
C THR A 252 -11.77 18.67 -12.65
N ASP A 253 -11.86 19.66 -11.78
CA ASP A 253 -10.72 20.39 -11.25
C ASP A 253 -10.01 19.56 -10.19
N PHE A 254 -10.79 18.86 -9.35
CA PHE A 254 -10.25 17.87 -8.41
C PHE A 254 -9.45 16.79 -9.16
N VAL A 255 -10.06 16.17 -10.18
CA VAL A 255 -9.41 15.11 -10.96
C VAL A 255 -8.17 15.65 -11.68
N ALA A 256 -8.24 16.82 -12.31
CA ALA A 256 -7.09 17.39 -13.01
C ALA A 256 -5.90 17.73 -12.07
N VAL A 257 -6.17 18.32 -10.91
CA VAL A 257 -5.15 18.68 -9.93
C VAL A 257 -4.53 17.43 -9.29
N GLU A 258 -5.35 16.44 -8.95
CA GLU A 258 -4.88 15.27 -8.21
C GLU A 258 -4.19 14.24 -9.11
N LEU A 259 -4.66 14.08 -10.36
CA LEU A 259 -3.92 13.32 -11.37
C LEU A 259 -2.53 13.92 -11.63
N HIS A 260 -2.43 15.25 -11.69
CA HIS A 260 -1.15 15.94 -11.90
C HIS A 260 -0.16 15.70 -10.76
N LYS A 261 -0.63 15.66 -9.50
CA LYS A 261 0.22 15.34 -8.34
C LYS A 261 0.65 13.88 -8.34
N LEU A 262 -0.28 12.95 -8.57
CA LEU A 262 0.00 11.51 -8.59
C LEU A 262 0.95 11.08 -9.73
N HIS A 263 1.01 11.84 -10.83
CA HIS A 263 1.99 11.60 -11.90
C HIS A 263 3.38 12.19 -11.61
N ASN A 264 3.51 13.08 -10.63
CA ASN A 264 4.74 13.83 -10.34
C ASN A 264 5.39 13.52 -8.98
N THR A 265 4.79 12.62 -8.20
CA THR A 265 5.36 12.04 -6.97
C THR A 265 6.05 10.72 -7.25
#